data_AF-A0A6L9EPT8-F1
#
_entry.id   AF-A0A6L9EPT8-F1
#
_cell.length_a   1.000
_cell.length_b   1.000
_cell.length_c   1.000
_cell.angle_alpha   90.00
_cell.angle_beta   90.00
_cell.angle_gamma   90.00
#
_symmetry.space_group_name_H-M   'P 1'
#
loop_
_entity.id
_entity.type
_entity.pdbx_description
1 polymer ?
#
loop_
_entity_poly.entity_id
_entity_poly.type
_entity_poly.pdbx_seq_one_letter_code
_entity_poly.pdbx_strand_id
1 'polypeptide(L)'
;MKRIEIAIQINSIHLKNIDLTGVTFLDELKKIDEESREFNEALIEYLYERTEENKVHLLEELSDKFQTHLSMLNIIGIDLEELIKYWNTDHLKKLENRPRLKEEICNASRG
;
A
#
# COMPACT_ATOMS: atom_id res chain seq x y z
N MET A 1 20.36 -10.09 -14.67
CA MET A 1 19.41 -9.57 -13.64
C MET A 1 18.06 -10.24 -13.85
N LYS A 2 17.51 -10.92 -12.84
CA LYS A 2 16.15 -11.48 -12.92
C LYS A 2 15.15 -10.34 -12.86
N ARG A 3 14.26 -10.24 -13.86
CA ARG A 3 13.06 -9.40 -13.78
C ARG A 3 12.25 -9.86 -12.57
N ILE A 4 12.01 -8.97 -11.61
CA ILE A 4 10.94 -9.18 -10.62
C ILE A 4 9.70 -8.59 -11.27
N GLU A 5 8.98 -9.41 -12.02
CA GLU A 5 7.60 -9.12 -12.36
C GLU A 5 6.81 -9.19 -11.05
N ILE A 6 6.46 -8.02 -10.49
CA ILE A 6 5.41 -7.97 -9.46
C ILE A 6 4.09 -8.12 -10.20
N ALA A 7 3.84 -9.32 -10.72
CA ALA A 7 2.49 -9.78 -11.00
C ALA A 7 1.96 -10.24 -9.64
N ILE A 8 1.27 -9.36 -8.92
CA ILE A 8 0.47 -9.83 -7.79
C ILE A 8 -0.69 -10.59 -8.42
N GLN A 9 -0.51 -11.88 -8.67
CA GLN A 9 -1.64 -12.78 -8.80
C GLN A 9 -2.21 -12.89 -7.39
N ILE A 10 -3.05 -11.93 -7.03
CA ILE A 10 -3.79 -11.92 -5.78
C ILE A 10 -4.76 -13.10 -5.87
N ASN A 11 -4.35 -14.26 -5.37
CA ASN A 11 -5.31 -15.28 -4.94
C ASN A 11 -6.08 -14.66 -3.78
N SER A 12 -7.21 -14.02 -4.09
CA SER A 12 -8.24 -13.53 -3.17
C SER A 12 -7.74 -12.91 -1.85
N ILE A 13 -7.25 -11.67 -1.86
CA ILE A 13 -7.22 -10.87 -0.63
C ILE A 13 -8.68 -10.54 -0.30
N HIS A 14 -9.19 -11.11 0.80
CA HIS A 14 -10.51 -10.79 1.32
C HIS A 14 -10.41 -9.53 2.19
N LEU A 15 -10.37 -8.37 1.54
CA LEU A 15 -10.62 -7.11 2.21
C LEU A 15 -12.10 -7.12 2.65
N LYS A 16 -12.37 -6.82 3.92
CA LYS A 16 -13.73 -6.76 4.45
C LYS A 16 -14.03 -5.34 4.89
N ASN A 17 -15.25 -4.89 4.62
CA ASN A 17 -15.78 -3.73 5.31
C ASN A 17 -15.88 -4.08 6.79
N ILE A 18 -15.28 -3.25 7.64
CA ILE A 18 -15.46 -3.30 9.09
C ILE A 18 -16.67 -2.43 9.46
N ASP A 19 -17.29 -2.75 10.59
CA ASP A 19 -18.34 -1.89 11.15
C ASP A 19 -17.72 -0.60 11.67
N LEU A 20 -18.07 0.52 11.05
CA LEU A 20 -17.59 1.86 11.40
C LEU A 20 -18.65 2.66 12.17
N THR A 21 -19.68 1.99 12.71
CA THR A 21 -20.72 2.65 13.49
C THR A 21 -20.10 3.42 14.66
N GLY A 22 -20.24 4.74 14.66
CA GLY A 22 -19.69 5.62 15.70
C GLY A 22 -18.26 6.11 15.45
N VAL A 23 -17.62 5.69 14.36
CA VAL A 23 -16.32 6.22 13.92
C VAL A 23 -16.55 7.41 13.01
N THR A 24 -15.86 8.53 13.28
CA THR A 24 -15.92 9.71 12.41
C THR A 24 -14.79 9.74 11.40
N PHE A 25 -14.96 10.52 10.34
CA PHE A 25 -13.88 10.79 9.38
C PHE A 25 -12.60 11.34 10.04
N LEU A 26 -12.75 12.18 11.07
CA LEU A 26 -11.61 12.72 11.81
C LEU A 26 -10.89 11.67 12.66
N ASP A 27 -11.61 10.66 13.15
CA ASP A 27 -11.01 9.56 13.91
C ASP A 27 -10.18 8.67 12.98
N GLU A 28 -10.70 8.35 11.79
CA GLU A 28 -9.93 7.61 10.78
C GLU A 28 -8.73 8.39 10.25
N LEU A 29 -8.82 9.72 10.10
CA LEU A 29 -7.64 10.52 9.74
C LEU A 29 -6.53 10.42 10.78
N LYS A 30 -6.87 10.48 12.07
CA LYS A 30 -5.89 10.29 13.15
C LYS A 30 -5.31 8.88 13.13
N LYS A 31 -6.16 7.87 12.86
CA LYS A 31 -5.71 6.48 12.77
C LYS A 31 -4.76 6.28 11.59
N ILE A 32 -5.02 6.89 10.43
CA ILE A 32 -4.09 6.89 9.29
C ILE A 32 -2.70 7.44 9.66
N ASP A 33 -2.66 8.52 10.45
CA ASP A 33 -1.39 9.09 10.92
C ASP A 33 -0.66 8.14 11.88
N GLU A 34 -1.39 7.48 12.79
CA GLU A 34 -0.90 6.45 13.72
C GLU A 34 -0.30 5.25 12.95
N GLU A 35 -1.08 4.61 12.09
CA GLU A 35 -0.64 3.45 11.28
C GLU A 35 0.52 3.82 10.34
N SER A 36 0.56 5.06 9.87
CA SER A 36 1.66 5.53 9.03
C SER A 36 2.97 5.60 9.80
N ARG A 37 2.93 5.96 11.08
CA ARG A 37 4.09 5.95 11.96
C ARG A 37 4.49 4.52 12.31
N GLU A 38 3.55 3.67 12.70
CA GLU A 38 3.81 2.28 13.12
C GLU A 38 4.43 1.46 11.98
N PHE A 39 3.91 1.58 10.76
CA PHE A 39 4.54 1.00 9.57
C PHE A 39 5.98 1.48 9.33
N ASN A 40 6.25 2.78 9.53
CA ASN A 40 7.61 3.30 9.33
C ASN A 40 8.57 2.76 10.40
N GLU A 41 8.10 2.62 11.64
CA GLU A 41 8.85 2.01 12.74
C GLU A 41 9.14 0.54 12.44
N ALA A 42 8.13 -0.27 12.10
CA ALA A 42 8.29 -1.67 11.70
C ALA A 42 9.20 -1.84 10.47
N LEU A 43 9.14 -0.91 9.51
CA LEU A 43 10.03 -0.91 8.34
C LEU A 43 11.49 -0.68 8.78
N ILE A 44 11.74 0.25 9.68
CA ILE A 44 13.07 0.51 10.22
C ILE A 44 13.59 -0.70 10.99
N GLU A 45 12.76 -1.32 11.83
CA GLU A 45 13.09 -2.54 12.57
C GLU A 45 13.49 -3.69 11.64
N TYR A 46 12.70 -3.95 10.59
CA TYR A 46 13.03 -5.00 9.62
C TYR A 46 14.28 -4.67 8.79
N LEU A 47 14.52 -3.40 8.49
CA LEU A 47 15.76 -2.98 7.80
C LEU A 47 16.99 -3.11 8.69
N TYR A 48 16.85 -2.88 9.99
CA TYR A 48 17.92 -3.04 10.98
C TYR A 48 18.22 -4.52 11.24
N GLU A 49 17.19 -5.32 11.45
CA GLU A 49 17.30 -6.75 11.70
C GLU A 49 16.22 -7.55 10.92
N ARG A 50 16.68 -8.36 9.96
CA ARG A 50 15.81 -9.12 9.05
C ARG A 50 15.39 -10.47 9.64
N THR A 51 14.67 -10.44 10.76
CA THR A 51 14.05 -11.63 11.36
C THR A 51 12.67 -11.89 10.74
N GLU A 52 12.17 -13.13 10.88
CA GLU A 52 10.78 -13.43 10.49
C GLU A 52 9.76 -12.73 11.39
N GLU A 53 10.10 -12.45 12.65
CA GLU A 53 9.26 -11.65 13.57
C GLU A 53 9.09 -10.22 13.06
N ASN A 54 10.19 -9.52 12.76
CA ASN A 54 10.14 -8.14 12.23
C ASN A 54 9.45 -8.09 10.86
N LYS A 55 9.57 -9.16 10.06
CA LYS A 55 8.85 -9.28 8.79
C LYS A 55 7.35 -9.44 8.98
N VAL A 56 6.92 -10.25 9.96
CA VAL A 56 5.49 -10.40 10.29
C VAL A 56 4.93 -9.08 10.81
N HIS A 57 5.64 -8.41 11.72
CA HIS A 57 5.28 -7.09 12.23
C HIS A 57 5.12 -6.08 11.07
N LEU A 58 6.09 -6.00 10.15
CA LEU A 58 5.98 -5.12 8.97
C LEU A 58 4.77 -5.44 8.07
N LEU A 59 4.41 -6.71 7.92
CA LEU A 59 3.25 -7.11 7.12
C LEU A 59 1.92 -6.78 7.81
N GLU A 60 1.88 -6.86 9.14
CA GLU A 60 0.75 -6.44 9.98
C GLU A 60 0.52 -4.94 9.83
N GLU A 61 1.54 -4.13 10.07
CA GLU A 61 1.44 -2.66 9.98
C GLU A 61 1.10 -2.17 8.56
N LEU A 62 1.56 -2.89 7.52
CA LEU A 62 1.15 -2.59 6.15
C LEU A 62 -0.33 -2.89 5.92
N SER A 63 -0.84 -3.95 6.54
CA SER A 63 -2.24 -4.36 6.43
C SER A 63 -3.15 -3.37 7.15
N ASP A 64 -2.76 -2.88 8.32
CA ASP A 64 -3.53 -1.88 9.07
C ASP A 64 -3.57 -0.52 8.36
N LYS A 65 -2.48 -0.13 7.69
CA LYS A 65 -2.51 1.00 6.75
C LYS A 65 -3.50 0.82 5.62
N PHE A 66 -3.58 -0.36 5.01
CA PHE A 66 -4.59 -0.59 3.98
C PHE A 66 -6.00 -0.53 4.57
N GLN A 67 -6.22 -1.13 5.74
CA GLN A 67 -7.52 -1.17 6.38
C GLN A 67 -8.05 0.22 6.73
N THR A 68 -7.23 1.09 7.32
CA THR A 68 -7.63 2.47 7.67
C THR A 68 -8.01 3.31 6.45
N HIS A 69 -7.29 3.15 5.33
CA HIS A 69 -7.64 3.85 4.09
C HIS A 69 -8.96 3.32 3.51
N LEU A 70 -9.22 2.01 3.60
CA LEU A 70 -10.51 1.43 3.21
C LEU A 70 -11.64 1.92 4.10
N SER A 71 -11.41 2.01 5.42
CA SER A 71 -12.38 2.55 6.36
C SER A 71 -12.74 4.01 6.05
N MET A 72 -11.74 4.84 5.77
CA MET A 72 -11.93 6.23 5.37
C MET A 72 -12.74 6.34 4.06
N LEU A 73 -12.44 5.50 3.05
CA LEU A 73 -13.20 5.47 1.79
C LEU A 73 -14.67 5.11 2.04
N ASN A 74 -14.92 4.11 2.88
CA ASN A 74 -16.27 3.69 3.23
C ASN A 74 -17.07 4.82 3.92
N ILE A 75 -16.44 5.59 4.83
CA ILE A 75 -17.06 6.74 5.50
C ILE A 75 -17.51 7.82 4.50
N ILE A 76 -16.76 8.02 3.41
CA ILE A 76 -17.12 8.99 2.37
C ILE A 76 -18.00 8.39 1.26
N GLY A 77 -18.49 7.17 1.45
CA GLY A 77 -19.44 6.51 0.56
C GLY A 77 -18.80 5.84 -0.66
N ILE A 78 -17.49 5.54 -0.62
CA ILE A 78 -16.79 4.75 -1.63
C ILE A 78 -16.57 3.35 -1.07
N ASP A 79 -17.26 2.36 -1.62
CA ASP A 79 -17.10 0.99 -1.17
C ASP A 79 -15.90 0.27 -1.81
N LEU A 80 -15.61 -0.92 -1.27
CA LEU A 80 -14.54 -1.76 -1.75
C LEU A 80 -14.77 -2.27 -3.19
N GLU A 81 -16.01 -2.49 -3.62
CA GLU A 81 -16.30 -2.98 -4.96
C GLU A 81 -15.95 -1.93 -6.02
N GLU A 82 -16.27 -0.66 -5.75
CA GLU A 82 -15.88 0.49 -6.58
C GLU A 82 -14.36 0.62 -6.69
N LEU A 83 -13.64 0.48 -5.56
CA LEU A 83 -12.17 0.50 -5.56
C LEU A 83 -11.57 -0.65 -6.37
N ILE A 84 -12.07 -1.88 -6.19
CA ILE A 84 -11.61 -3.07 -6.93
C ILE A 84 -11.87 -2.89 -8.42
N LYS A 85 -13.03 -2.36 -8.81
CA LYS A 85 -13.35 -2.06 -10.20
C LYS A 85 -12.34 -1.08 -10.79
N TYR A 86 -12.13 0.06 -10.13
CA TYR A 86 -11.16 1.06 -10.58
C TYR A 86 -9.73 0.51 -10.65
N TRP A 87 -9.34 -0.32 -9.67
CA TRP A 87 -8.03 -0.97 -9.65
C TRP A 87 -7.82 -1.80 -10.91
N ASN A 88 -8.78 -2.68 -11.22
CA ASN A 88 -8.69 -3.62 -12.34
C ASN A 88 -8.90 -2.98 -13.72
N THR A 89 -9.41 -1.75 -13.80
CA THR A 89 -9.64 -1.06 -15.09
C THR A 89 -8.58 0.01 -15.38
N ASP A 90 -8.48 1.02 -14.53
CA ASP A 90 -7.76 2.26 -14.80
C ASP A 90 -6.41 2.28 -14.10
N HIS A 91 -6.33 1.74 -12.88
CA HIS A 91 -5.07 1.71 -12.14
C HIS A 91 -4.04 0.80 -12.80
N LEU A 92 -4.42 -0.40 -13.24
CA LEU A 92 -3.51 -1.33 -13.93
C LEU A 92 -2.90 -0.70 -15.20
N LYS A 93 -3.70 0.00 -16.03
CA LYS A 93 -3.20 0.74 -17.21
C LYS A 93 -2.21 1.85 -16.82
N LYS A 94 -2.45 2.53 -15.69
CA LYS A 94 -1.52 3.52 -15.16
C LYS A 94 -0.21 2.88 -14.70
N LEU A 95 -0.25 1.68 -14.13
CA LEU A 95 0.94 0.96 -13.67
C LEU A 95 1.83 0.50 -14.84
N GLU A 96 1.24 0.09 -15.96
CA GLU A 96 1.97 -0.24 -17.20
C GLU A 96 2.81 0.94 -17.70
N ASN A 97 2.26 2.15 -17.58
CA ASN A 97 2.90 3.39 -18.04
C ASN A 97 3.75 4.06 -16.96
N ARG A 98 3.93 3.46 -15.78
CA ARG A 98 4.70 4.07 -14.69
C ARG A 98 6.19 3.81 -14.92
N PRO A 99 7.01 4.81 -15.29
CA PRO A 99 8.45 4.61 -15.46
C PRO A 99 9.05 4.21 -14.11
N ARG A 100 9.61 3.00 -14.04
CA ARG A 100 10.35 2.49 -12.86
C ARG A 100 11.86 2.48 -13.07
N LEU A 101 12.31 2.75 -14.29
CA LEU A 101 13.70 2.98 -14.61
C LEU A 101 13.96 4.47 -14.42
N LYS A 102 14.89 4.83 -13.52
CA LYS A 102 15.67 6.03 -13.78
C LYS A 102 16.31 5.77 -15.13
N GLU A 103 15.99 6.54 -16.16
CA GLU A 103 16.87 6.60 -17.32
C GLU A 103 18.27 6.80 -16.76
N GLU A 104 19.17 5.85 -17.01
CA GLU A 104 20.57 6.09 -16.77
C GLU A 104 20.88 7.38 -17.53
N ILE A 105 21.19 8.46 -16.80
CA ILE A 105 21.72 9.68 -17.41
C ILE A 105 23.11 9.30 -17.92
N CYS A 106 23.15 8.58 -19.03
CA CYS A 106 24.33 8.38 -19.84
C CYS A 106 24.37 9.57 -20.79
N ASN A 107 24.82 10.71 -20.28
CA ASN A 107 25.27 11.81 -21.12
C ASN A 107 26.70 12.16 -20.74
N ALA A 108 27.59 11.49 -21.47
CA ALA A 108 28.70 12.11 -22.15
C ALA A 108 29.74 12.83 -21.27
N SER A 109 30.71 12.04 -20.79
CA SER A 109 32.12 12.42 -20.89
C SER A 109 32.48 12.61 -22.38
N ARG A 110 32.07 13.75 -22.96
CA ARG A 110 32.67 14.37 -24.15
C ARG A 110 33.23 15.69 -23.62
N GLY A 111 34.51 16.02 -23.69
CA GLY A 111 35.71 15.51 -24.33
C GLY A 111 36.74 16.61 -24.12
#